data_AF-A0A955JFB1-F1
#
_entry.id   AF-A0A955JFB1-F1
#
_cell.length_a   1.000
_cell.length_b   1.000
_cell.length_c   1.000
_cell.angle_alpha   90.00
_cell.angle_beta   90.00
_cell.angle_gamma   90.00
#
_symmetry.space_group_name_H-M   'P 1'
#
loop_
_entity.id
_entity.type
_entity.pdbx_description
1 polymer ?
#
loop_
_entity_poly.entity_id
_entity_poly.type
_entity_poly.pdbx_seq_one_letter_code
_entity_poly.pdbx_strand_id
1 'polypeptide(L)'
;MDVLGVFSHEGWHQYLHWACSSQIPFPAWLDEGIGDYFYPAYFDEKEVILGAPMDDRLPTIQHAILKDRHVPFEKFVLYAQRDYYANAGQNYAQGWSMVHFFMEHPLHRERDYVRRYLKIFLDLHSMEKTVPRVFGKDPDWAAIEADWKDWILSIPQEIDPDDPFVEKAVAANETIALRREGLAPEIRKALDACIAKRRNHPAGIEPTEK
;
A
#
# COMPACT_ATOMS: atom_id res chain seq x y z
N MET A 1 7.81 15.63 6.56
CA MET A 1 7.51 14.43 7.37
C MET A 1 6.34 14.77 8.27
N ASP A 2 5.23 14.05 8.11
CA ASP A 2 4.02 14.23 8.90
C ASP A 2 4.15 13.43 10.21
N VAL A 3 4.18 14.14 11.34
CA VAL A 3 4.36 13.52 12.66
C VAL A 3 3.18 12.62 13.02
N LEU A 4 1.95 12.99 12.65
CA LEU A 4 0.76 12.19 12.97
C LEU A 4 0.72 10.90 12.15
N GLY A 5 1.09 10.96 10.86
CA GLY A 5 1.26 9.79 10.04
C GLY A 5 2.34 8.84 10.58
N VAL A 6 3.48 9.37 11.02
CA VAL A 6 4.53 8.58 11.69
C VAL A 6 3.99 7.92 12.96
N PHE A 7 3.26 8.64 13.82
CA PHE A 7 2.64 8.04 15.01
C PHE A 7 1.65 6.93 14.66
N SER A 8 0.91 7.06 13.56
CA SER A 8 -0.04 6.03 13.12
C SER A 8 0.69 4.77 12.63
N HIS A 9 1.78 4.95 11.87
CA HIS A 9 2.66 3.87 11.40
C HIS A 9 3.33 3.14 12.58
N GLU A 10 4.00 3.87 13.47
CA GLU A 10 4.70 3.28 14.62
C GLU A 10 3.72 2.71 15.67
N GLY A 11 2.55 3.33 15.82
CA GLY A 11 1.47 2.84 16.67
C GLY A 11 0.93 1.48 16.21
N TRP A 12 0.91 1.22 14.90
CA TRP A 12 0.60 -0.11 14.37
C TRP A 12 1.61 -1.16 14.85
N HIS A 13 2.92 -0.88 14.77
CA HIS A 13 3.94 -1.81 15.27
C HIS A 13 3.77 -2.10 16.75
N GLN A 14 3.45 -1.07 17.56
CA GLN A 14 3.17 -1.25 18.99
C GLN A 14 1.95 -2.15 19.23
N TYR A 15 0.86 -1.94 18.48
CA TYR A 15 -0.34 -2.76 18.58
C TYR A 15 -0.06 -4.22 18.20
N LEU A 16 0.61 -4.44 17.07
CA LEU A 16 0.97 -5.79 16.59
C LEU A 16 1.88 -6.49 17.60
N HIS A 17 2.88 -5.79 18.13
CA HIS A 17 3.77 -6.33 19.15
C HIS A 17 3.01 -6.78 20.41
N TRP A 18 2.05 -5.97 20.87
CA TRP A 18 1.20 -6.30 22.01
C TRP A 18 0.27 -7.48 21.72
N ALA A 19 -0.37 -7.50 20.55
CA ALA A 19 -1.32 -8.53 20.16
C ALA A 19 -0.67 -9.90 19.93
N CYS A 20 0.63 -9.93 19.59
CA CYS A 20 1.31 -11.13 19.10
C CYS A 20 2.43 -11.66 20.02
N SER A 21 2.61 -11.09 21.23
CA SER A 21 3.63 -11.47 22.21
C SER A 21 5.00 -11.82 21.58
N SER A 22 5.62 -10.84 20.92
CA SER A 22 7.05 -10.64 20.60
C SER A 22 8.06 -11.79 20.39
N GLN A 23 7.69 -13.04 20.12
CA GLN A 23 8.67 -14.14 20.04
C GLN A 23 9.13 -14.50 18.61
N ILE A 24 8.51 -13.91 17.58
CA ILE A 24 8.62 -14.43 16.21
C ILE A 24 8.72 -13.26 15.22
N PRO A 25 9.68 -13.29 14.28
CA PRO A 25 9.76 -12.28 13.22
C PRO A 25 8.50 -12.27 12.36
N PHE A 26 7.82 -11.12 12.31
CA PHE A 26 6.65 -10.93 11.46
C PHE A 26 7.09 -10.65 10.00
N PRO A 27 6.31 -11.04 8.97
CA PRO A 27 6.66 -10.74 7.59
C PRO A 27 6.75 -9.22 7.37
N ALA A 28 7.94 -8.74 7.03
CA ALA A 28 8.21 -7.30 6.92
C ALA A 28 7.31 -6.60 5.90
N TRP A 29 6.99 -7.26 4.77
CA TRP A 29 6.09 -6.68 3.75
C TRP A 29 4.70 -6.35 4.31
N LEU A 30 4.21 -7.15 5.25
CA LEU A 30 2.88 -7.01 5.82
C LEU A 30 2.90 -6.06 7.01
N ASP A 31 3.93 -6.14 7.86
CA ASP A 31 4.08 -5.24 9.01
C ASP A 31 4.19 -3.78 8.56
N GLU A 32 5.21 -3.51 7.75
CA GLU A 32 5.54 -2.18 7.24
C GLU A 32 4.46 -1.70 6.26
N GLY A 33 3.90 -2.61 5.46
CA GLY A 33 2.83 -2.30 4.52
C GLY A 33 1.53 -1.86 5.20
N ILE A 34 1.18 -2.47 6.34
CA ILE A 34 0.03 -2.03 7.15
C ILE A 34 0.36 -0.72 7.87
N GLY A 35 1.57 -0.58 8.41
CA GLY A 35 2.03 0.69 8.99
C GLY A 35 1.87 1.85 8.00
N ASP A 36 2.37 1.68 6.78
CA ASP A 36 2.24 2.67 5.70
C ASP A 36 0.77 2.82 5.22
N TYR A 37 -0.07 1.79 5.30
CA TYR A 37 -1.51 1.91 5.02
C TYR A 37 -2.24 2.80 6.03
N PHE A 38 -1.83 2.76 7.31
CA PHE A 38 -2.34 3.64 8.36
C PHE A 38 -1.67 5.01 8.38
N TYR A 39 -0.53 5.19 7.73
CA TYR A 39 0.18 6.46 7.73
C TYR A 39 -0.68 7.64 7.25
N PRO A 40 -1.40 7.57 6.10
CA PRO A 40 -2.23 8.69 5.65
C PRO A 40 -3.64 8.67 6.28
N ALA A 41 -3.81 8.01 7.43
CA ALA A 41 -5.09 7.98 8.13
C ALA A 41 -5.36 9.34 8.78
N TYR A 42 -6.61 9.79 8.67
CA TYR A 42 -7.06 11.02 9.31
C TYR A 42 -8.50 10.88 9.79
N PHE A 43 -8.93 11.79 10.66
CA PHE A 43 -10.30 11.84 11.14
C PHE A 43 -11.05 12.96 10.41
N ASP A 44 -12.07 12.59 9.64
CA ASP A 44 -12.98 13.53 8.97
C ASP A 44 -14.26 13.63 9.79
N GLU A 45 -14.31 14.59 10.73
CA GLU A 45 -15.39 15.00 11.67
C GLU A 45 -16.18 13.90 12.42
N LYS A 46 -16.55 12.83 11.74
CA LYS A 46 -17.43 11.73 12.14
C LYS A 46 -16.74 10.37 12.04
N GLU A 47 -15.72 10.20 11.19
CA GLU A 47 -15.12 8.90 10.95
C GLU A 47 -13.61 8.95 10.66
N VAL A 48 -12.95 7.81 10.88
CA VAL A 48 -11.54 7.62 10.49
C VAL A 48 -11.50 7.22 9.03
N ILE A 49 -10.80 8.00 8.22
CA ILE A 49 -10.55 7.73 6.81
C ILE A 49 -9.24 6.96 6.68
N LEU A 50 -9.28 5.83 5.96
CA LEU A 50 -8.15 4.92 5.73
C LEU A 50 -7.95 4.64 4.25
N GLY A 51 -6.73 4.27 3.86
CA GLY A 51 -6.42 3.85 2.50
C GLY A 51 -6.42 5.00 1.49
N ALA A 52 -6.05 6.20 1.93
CA ALA A 52 -5.64 7.25 1.00
C ALA A 52 -4.30 6.86 0.35
N PRO A 53 -4.10 7.14 -0.95
CA PRO A 53 -2.80 6.97 -1.58
C PRO A 53 -1.69 7.76 -0.86
N MET A 54 -0.50 7.18 -0.71
CA MET A 54 0.66 7.86 -0.10
C MET A 54 1.52 8.56 -1.16
N ASP A 55 1.84 9.83 -0.91
CA ASP A 55 2.58 10.65 -1.88
C ASP A 55 4.06 10.26 -1.97
N ASP A 56 4.67 9.78 -0.89
CA ASP A 56 6.08 9.35 -0.90
C ASP A 56 6.26 7.95 -1.50
N ARG A 57 5.29 7.05 -1.30
CA ARG A 57 5.38 5.65 -1.73
C ARG A 57 4.90 5.44 -3.16
N LEU A 58 3.82 6.11 -3.56
CA LEU A 58 3.19 5.89 -4.86
C LEU A 58 4.14 6.14 -6.05
N PRO A 59 4.86 7.27 -6.14
CA PRO A 59 5.78 7.51 -7.25
C PRO A 59 6.92 6.48 -7.29
N THR A 60 7.42 6.09 -6.10
CA THR A 60 8.50 5.11 -5.95
C THR A 60 8.10 3.75 -6.53
N ILE A 61 6.93 3.23 -6.15
CA ILE A 61 6.48 1.92 -6.64
C ILE A 61 6.05 1.97 -8.11
N GLN A 62 5.39 3.04 -8.56
CA GLN A 62 5.06 3.21 -9.98
C GLN A 62 6.32 3.24 -10.84
N HIS A 63 7.37 3.93 -10.40
CA HIS A 63 8.65 3.91 -11.10
C HIS A 63 9.26 2.50 -11.15
N ALA A 64 9.23 1.77 -10.04
CA ALA A 64 9.74 0.40 -9.99
C ALA A 64 8.96 -0.53 -10.95
N ILE A 65 7.64 -0.44 -10.98
CA ILE A 65 6.79 -1.22 -11.90
C ILE A 65 7.11 -0.89 -13.36
N LEU A 66 7.17 0.41 -13.72
CA LEU A 66 7.43 0.85 -15.10
C LEU A 66 8.84 0.47 -15.60
N LYS A 67 9.76 0.17 -14.68
CA LYS A 67 11.12 -0.28 -14.99
C LYS A 67 11.31 -1.79 -14.80
N ASP A 68 10.25 -2.53 -14.46
CA ASP A 68 10.29 -3.96 -14.14
C ASP A 68 11.34 -4.28 -13.07
N ARG A 69 11.41 -3.42 -12.06
CA ARG A 69 12.35 -3.51 -10.92
C ARG A 69 11.67 -3.92 -9.62
N HIS A 70 10.33 -3.98 -9.59
CA HIS A 70 9.60 -4.50 -8.43
C HIS A 70 9.95 -5.98 -8.21
N VAL A 71 9.80 -6.46 -6.98
CA VAL A 71 10.02 -7.86 -6.66
C VAL A 71 8.77 -8.65 -7.05
N PRO A 72 8.86 -9.81 -7.71
CA PRO A 72 7.68 -10.64 -7.98
C PRO A 72 6.94 -11.02 -6.69
N PHE A 73 5.60 -10.97 -6.70
CA PHE A 73 4.78 -11.22 -5.51
C PHE A 73 5.10 -12.55 -4.83
N GLU A 74 5.22 -13.63 -5.61
CA GLU A 74 5.58 -14.98 -5.13
C GLU A 74 6.81 -14.97 -4.23
N LYS A 75 7.82 -14.17 -4.60
CA LYS A 75 9.06 -14.06 -3.86
C LYS A 75 8.92 -13.08 -2.69
N PHE A 76 8.25 -11.96 -2.91
CA PHE A 76 8.16 -10.87 -1.93
C PHE A 76 7.39 -11.27 -0.67
N VAL A 77 6.32 -12.06 -0.79
CA VAL A 77 5.55 -12.53 0.38
C VAL A 77 6.33 -13.47 1.30
N LEU A 78 7.46 -13.99 0.83
CA LEU A 78 8.38 -14.87 1.57
C LEU A 78 9.67 -14.16 2.03
N TYR A 79 9.79 -12.84 1.82
CA TYR A 79 10.97 -12.10 2.23
C TYR A 79 11.19 -12.16 3.74
N ALA A 80 12.36 -12.66 4.14
CA ALA A 80 12.87 -12.42 5.47
C ALA A 80 13.21 -10.93 5.65
N GLN A 81 13.22 -10.48 6.90
CA GLN A 81 13.48 -9.09 7.26
C GLN A 81 14.76 -8.52 6.61
N ARG A 82 15.84 -9.31 6.60
CA ARG A 82 17.11 -8.91 5.95
C ARG A 82 16.94 -8.61 4.47
N ASP A 83 16.22 -9.48 3.75
CA ASP A 83 16.06 -9.36 2.30
C ASP A 83 15.13 -8.19 1.96
N TYR A 84 14.13 -7.94 2.83
CA TYR A 84 13.28 -6.76 2.76
C TYR A 84 14.07 -5.45 2.95
N TYR A 85 14.93 -5.35 3.97
CA TYR A 85 15.67 -4.11 4.21
C TYR A 85 16.87 -3.89 3.28
N ALA A 86 17.29 -4.90 2.50
CA ALA A 86 18.37 -4.75 1.52
C ALA A 86 18.06 -3.69 0.44
N ASN A 87 16.78 -3.42 0.16
CA ASN A 87 16.33 -2.32 -0.69
C ASN A 87 15.10 -1.64 -0.06
N ALA A 88 15.28 -1.10 1.15
CA ALA A 88 14.19 -0.59 1.98
C ALA A 88 13.28 0.38 1.20
N GLY A 89 13.80 1.44 0.58
CA GLY A 89 12.96 2.46 -0.09
C GLY A 89 11.97 1.86 -1.08
N GLN A 90 12.41 0.95 -1.94
CA GLN A 90 11.52 0.26 -2.88
C GLN A 90 10.60 -0.74 -2.18
N ASN A 91 11.12 -1.52 -1.24
CA ASN A 91 10.36 -2.60 -0.60
C ASN A 91 9.27 -2.06 0.33
N TYR A 92 9.50 -0.93 1.01
CA TYR A 92 8.45 -0.17 1.70
C TYR A 92 7.34 0.27 0.74
N ALA A 93 7.71 0.87 -0.39
CA ALA A 93 6.73 1.29 -1.39
C ALA A 93 5.94 0.10 -1.96
N GLN A 94 6.60 -1.04 -2.17
CA GLN A 94 5.94 -2.25 -2.62
C GLN A 94 5.02 -2.85 -1.53
N GLY A 95 5.49 -2.97 -0.29
CA GLY A 95 4.72 -3.48 0.85
C GLY A 95 3.43 -2.67 1.07
N TRP A 96 3.55 -1.34 1.12
CA TRP A 96 2.41 -0.43 1.15
C TRP A 96 1.45 -0.70 -0.01
N SER A 97 1.94 -0.71 -1.24
CA SER A 97 1.08 -0.82 -2.42
C SER A 97 0.35 -2.16 -2.50
N MET A 98 0.97 -3.24 -2.00
CA MET A 98 0.35 -4.56 -1.91
C MET A 98 -0.79 -4.57 -0.89
N VAL A 99 -0.54 -4.04 0.31
CA VAL A 99 -1.57 -3.92 1.35
C VAL A 99 -2.70 -3.02 0.87
N HIS A 100 -2.39 -1.85 0.33
CA HIS A 100 -3.39 -0.94 -0.23
C HIS A 100 -4.23 -1.62 -1.32
N PHE A 101 -3.61 -2.35 -2.26
CA PHE A 101 -4.34 -3.09 -3.28
C PHE A 101 -5.26 -4.16 -2.69
N PHE A 102 -4.76 -4.99 -1.77
CA PHE A 102 -5.57 -6.02 -1.14
C PHE A 102 -6.69 -5.46 -0.25
N MET A 103 -6.57 -4.23 0.25
CA MET A 103 -7.58 -3.60 1.10
C MET A 103 -8.60 -2.77 0.30
N GLU A 104 -8.19 -2.18 -0.83
CA GLU A 104 -9.02 -1.20 -1.56
C GLU A 104 -9.53 -1.70 -2.91
N HIS A 105 -8.84 -2.63 -3.59
CA HIS A 105 -9.28 -3.13 -4.88
C HIS A 105 -10.55 -4.00 -4.71
N PRO A 106 -11.66 -3.73 -5.41
CA PRO A 106 -12.96 -4.35 -5.10
C PRO A 106 -12.94 -5.88 -5.17
N LEU A 107 -12.30 -6.44 -6.20
CA LEU A 107 -12.23 -7.91 -6.36
C LEU A 107 -11.30 -8.60 -5.35
N HIS A 108 -10.25 -7.91 -4.89
CA HIS A 108 -9.23 -8.51 -4.04
C HIS A 108 -9.52 -8.28 -2.55
N ARG A 109 -10.21 -7.19 -2.21
CA ARG A 109 -10.72 -6.91 -0.87
C ARG A 109 -11.62 -8.01 -0.33
N GLU A 110 -12.50 -8.56 -1.17
CA GLU A 110 -13.40 -9.65 -0.79
C GLU A 110 -12.66 -10.95 -0.41
N ARG A 111 -11.39 -11.10 -0.82
CA ARG A 111 -10.56 -12.26 -0.47
C ARG A 111 -9.98 -12.17 0.94
N ASP A 112 -10.06 -11.01 1.58
CA ASP A 112 -9.63 -10.73 2.96
C ASP A 112 -8.17 -11.17 3.22
N TYR A 113 -7.28 -10.98 2.22
CA TYR A 113 -5.92 -11.53 2.25
C TYR A 113 -5.12 -11.04 3.45
N VAL A 114 -5.14 -9.73 3.74
CA VAL A 114 -4.38 -9.11 4.85
C VAL A 114 -4.79 -9.70 6.20
N ARG A 115 -6.09 -9.70 6.51
CA ARG A 115 -6.61 -10.24 7.78
C ARG A 115 -6.41 -11.75 7.90
N ARG A 116 -6.64 -12.51 6.82
CA ARG A 116 -6.40 -13.95 6.79
C ARG A 116 -4.93 -14.26 7.00
N TYR A 117 -4.02 -13.49 6.39
CA TYR A 117 -2.59 -13.63 6.59
C TYR A 117 -2.21 -13.40 8.04
N LEU A 118 -2.64 -12.28 8.64
CA LEU A 118 -2.42 -11.99 10.06
C LEU A 118 -2.88 -13.18 10.92
N LYS A 119 -4.15 -13.59 10.79
CA LYS A 119 -4.72 -14.67 11.59
C LYS A 119 -3.94 -15.98 11.45
N ILE A 120 -3.67 -16.41 10.21
CA ILE A 120 -3.03 -17.70 9.94
C ILE A 120 -1.55 -17.67 10.33
N PHE A 121 -0.86 -16.56 10.10
CA PHE A 121 0.55 -16.43 10.48
C PHE A 121 0.73 -16.49 11.99
N LEU A 122 -0.19 -15.88 12.77
CA LEU A 122 -0.16 -15.96 14.22
C LEU A 122 -0.42 -17.37 14.78
N ASP A 123 -1.04 -18.25 14.00
CA ASP A 123 -1.19 -19.65 14.39
C ASP A 123 0.03 -20.49 13.98
N LEU A 124 0.63 -20.19 12.82
CA LEU A 124 1.60 -21.08 12.16
C LEU A 124 3.06 -20.66 12.27
N HIS A 125 3.30 -19.36 12.44
CA HIS A 125 4.63 -18.76 12.56
C HIS A 125 5.60 -19.13 11.43
N SER A 126 5.07 -19.27 10.21
CA SER A 126 5.84 -19.61 9.01
C SER A 126 5.15 -19.03 7.78
N MET A 127 5.91 -18.25 7.01
CA MET A 127 5.41 -17.67 5.75
C MET A 127 5.12 -18.76 4.73
N GLU A 128 5.99 -19.75 4.63
CA GLU A 128 5.90 -20.89 3.71
C GLU A 128 4.64 -21.73 3.95
N LYS A 129 4.18 -21.82 5.21
CA LYS A 129 2.92 -22.50 5.55
C LYS A 129 1.70 -21.57 5.44
N THR A 130 1.89 -20.27 5.65
CA THR A 130 0.81 -19.27 5.64
C THR A 130 0.36 -18.93 4.23
N VAL A 131 1.32 -18.64 3.33
CA VAL A 131 1.08 -18.28 1.93
C VAL A 131 0.11 -19.25 1.24
N PRO A 132 0.32 -20.57 1.23
CA PRO A 132 -0.59 -21.49 0.54
C PRO A 132 -1.99 -21.59 1.17
N ARG A 133 -2.17 -21.19 2.43
CA ARG A 133 -3.49 -21.15 3.09
C ARG A 133 -4.24 -19.84 2.85
N VAL A 134 -3.51 -18.76 2.58
CA VAL A 134 -4.06 -17.43 2.31
C VAL A 134 -4.39 -17.30 0.81
N PHE A 135 -3.41 -17.57 -0.04
CA PHE A 135 -3.50 -17.35 -1.48
C PHE A 135 -3.95 -18.60 -2.26
N GLY A 136 -3.91 -19.78 -1.63
CA GLY A 136 -4.15 -21.07 -2.29
C GLY A 136 -2.85 -21.82 -2.54
N LYS A 137 -2.91 -23.12 -2.83
CA LYS A 137 -1.70 -23.95 -2.97
C LYS A 137 -0.81 -23.51 -4.15
N ASP A 138 -1.45 -23.19 -5.27
CA ASP A 138 -0.81 -22.74 -6.51
C ASP A 138 -1.54 -21.46 -6.97
N PRO A 139 -1.31 -20.32 -6.30
CA PRO A 139 -1.97 -19.08 -6.67
C PRO A 139 -1.43 -18.58 -8.01
N ASP A 140 -2.31 -17.99 -8.82
CA ASP A 140 -1.90 -17.31 -10.05
C ASP A 140 -1.26 -15.96 -9.71
N TRP A 141 -0.01 -16.00 -9.28
CA TRP A 141 0.76 -14.80 -8.91
C TRP A 141 0.86 -13.81 -10.06
N ALA A 142 0.95 -14.30 -11.29
CA ALA A 142 1.05 -13.45 -12.47
C ALA A 142 -0.25 -12.63 -12.67
N ALA A 143 -1.41 -13.27 -12.53
CA ALA A 143 -2.69 -12.57 -12.60
C ALA A 143 -2.86 -11.56 -11.46
N ILE A 144 -2.58 -11.95 -10.21
CA ILE A 144 -2.69 -11.05 -9.05
C ILE A 144 -1.75 -9.84 -9.21
N GLU A 145 -0.51 -10.07 -9.65
CA GLU A 145 0.48 -9.02 -9.86
C GLU A 145 0.09 -8.11 -11.04
N ALA A 146 -0.50 -8.65 -12.11
CA ALA A 146 -1.00 -7.84 -13.21
C ALA A 146 -2.12 -6.90 -12.76
N ASP A 147 -3.12 -7.42 -12.02
CA ASP A 147 -4.20 -6.61 -11.44
C ASP A 147 -3.65 -5.52 -10.51
N TRP A 148 -2.66 -5.85 -9.68
CA TRP A 148 -1.98 -4.89 -8.80
C TRP A 148 -1.27 -3.80 -9.59
N LYS A 149 -0.51 -4.16 -10.64
CA LYS A 149 0.17 -3.19 -11.49
C LYS A 149 -0.83 -2.24 -12.14
N ASP A 150 -1.90 -2.77 -12.71
CA ASP A 150 -2.94 -1.96 -13.36
C ASP A 150 -3.64 -1.04 -12.35
N TRP A 151 -3.92 -1.52 -11.14
CA TRP A 151 -4.46 -0.70 -10.06
C TRP A 151 -3.51 0.45 -9.68
N ILE A 152 -2.26 0.14 -9.35
CA ILE A 152 -1.28 1.13 -8.86
C ILE A 152 -0.90 2.13 -9.96
N LEU A 153 -0.73 1.67 -11.20
CA LEU A 153 -0.48 2.55 -12.35
C LEU A 153 -1.71 3.34 -12.80
N SER A 154 -2.85 3.15 -12.14
CA SER A 154 -4.07 3.93 -12.38
C SER A 154 -4.28 5.02 -11.32
N ILE A 155 -3.48 5.07 -10.25
CA ILE A 155 -3.57 6.13 -9.24
C ILE A 155 -2.73 7.34 -9.68
N PRO A 156 -3.30 8.54 -9.86
CA PRO A 156 -2.52 9.72 -10.21
C PRO A 156 -1.60 10.13 -9.05
N GLN A 157 -0.40 10.58 -9.40
CA GLN A 157 0.51 11.22 -8.45
C GLN A 157 -0.03 12.58 -8.04
N GLU A 158 0.23 12.98 -6.80
CA GLU A 158 0.10 14.38 -6.43
C GLU A 158 1.20 15.18 -7.12
N ILE A 159 0.85 16.36 -7.63
CA ILE A 159 1.79 17.23 -8.35
C ILE A 159 2.00 18.46 -7.48
N ASP A 160 3.20 18.59 -6.92
CA ASP A 160 3.68 19.85 -6.39
C ASP A 160 4.05 20.76 -7.58
N PRO A 161 3.39 21.91 -7.78
CA PRO A 161 3.68 22.81 -8.89
C PRO A 161 5.11 23.40 -8.82
N ASP A 162 5.73 23.40 -7.64
CA ASP A 162 7.09 23.89 -7.42
C ASP A 162 8.16 22.80 -7.57
N ASP A 163 7.76 21.54 -7.84
CA ASP A 163 8.70 20.44 -8.08
C ASP A 163 9.53 20.70 -9.35
N PRO A 164 10.88 20.66 -9.29
CA PRO A 164 11.73 20.82 -10.48
C PRO A 164 11.49 19.77 -11.58
N PHE A 165 10.74 18.71 -11.29
CA PHE A 165 10.35 17.64 -12.22
C PHE A 165 8.84 17.63 -12.53
N VAL A 166 8.11 18.73 -12.25
CA VAL A 166 6.65 18.85 -12.44
C VAL A 166 6.18 18.40 -13.82
N GLU A 167 6.88 18.77 -14.90
CA GLU A 167 6.50 18.39 -16.28
C GLU A 167 6.46 16.87 -16.48
N LYS A 168 7.40 16.16 -15.84
CA LYS A 168 7.47 14.70 -15.91
C LYS A 168 6.35 14.04 -15.12
N ALA A 169 5.98 14.63 -13.97
CA ALA A 169 4.84 14.18 -13.17
C ALA A 169 3.51 14.40 -13.90
N VAL A 170 3.34 15.56 -14.57
CA VAL A 170 2.18 15.86 -15.42
C VAL A 170 2.05 14.83 -16.54
N ALA A 171 3.10 14.60 -17.32
CA ALA A 171 3.09 13.63 -18.42
C ALA A 171 2.81 12.18 -17.93
N ALA A 172 3.32 11.82 -16.75
CA ALA A 172 2.99 10.55 -16.11
C ALA A 172 1.48 10.46 -15.79
N ASN A 173 0.91 11.51 -15.19
CA ASN A 173 -0.52 11.56 -14.87
C ASN A 173 -1.45 11.52 -16.09
N GLU A 174 -1.04 12.08 -17.23
CA GLU A 174 -1.77 11.94 -18.49
C GLU A 174 -1.83 10.49 -18.97
N THR A 175 -0.69 9.78 -18.89
CA THR A 175 -0.63 8.34 -19.21
C THR A 175 -1.51 7.52 -18.27
N ILE A 176 -1.54 7.88 -16.98
CA ILE A 176 -2.38 7.26 -15.95
C ILE A 176 -3.87 7.49 -16.27
N ALA A 177 -4.25 8.69 -16.70
CA ALA A 177 -5.63 9.00 -17.06
C ALA A 177 -6.15 8.09 -18.17
N LEU A 178 -5.35 7.86 -19.22
CA LEU A 178 -5.70 6.94 -20.32
C LEU A 178 -5.87 5.50 -19.83
N ARG A 179 -5.02 5.02 -18.91
CA ARG A 179 -5.16 3.68 -18.31
C ARG A 179 -6.46 3.54 -17.53
N ARG A 180 -6.83 4.56 -16.75
CA ARG A 180 -8.07 4.58 -15.95
C ARG A 180 -9.33 4.47 -16.79
N GLU A 181 -9.33 5.01 -18.00
CA GLU A 181 -10.48 4.91 -18.91
C GLU A 181 -10.74 3.46 -19.36
N GLY A 182 -9.70 2.63 -19.41
CA GLY A 182 -9.80 1.22 -19.77
C GLY A 182 -10.23 0.29 -18.63
N LEU A 183 -10.32 0.78 -17.38
CA LEU A 183 -10.73 -0.02 -16.24
C LEU A 183 -12.23 -0.34 -16.26
N ALA A 184 -12.59 -1.50 -15.71
CA ALA A 184 -13.99 -1.83 -15.46
C ALA A 184 -14.67 -0.77 -14.57
N PRO A 185 -15.95 -0.41 -14.81
CA PRO A 185 -16.62 0.69 -14.11
C PRO A 185 -16.56 0.62 -12.59
N GLU A 186 -16.69 -0.58 -12.02
CA GLU A 186 -16.63 -0.85 -10.59
C GLU A 186 -15.23 -0.63 -10.00
N ILE A 187 -14.18 -1.01 -10.75
CA ILE A 187 -12.79 -0.79 -10.36
C ILE A 187 -12.50 0.72 -10.41
N ARG A 188 -12.91 1.40 -11.49
CA ARG A 188 -12.75 2.85 -11.61
C ARG A 188 -13.46 3.59 -10.48
N LYS A 189 -14.69 3.21 -10.13
CA LYS A 189 -15.43 3.82 -9.02
C LYS A 189 -14.71 3.63 -7.68
N ALA A 190 -14.19 2.44 -7.39
CA ALA A 190 -13.43 2.17 -6.17
C ALA A 190 -12.13 3.00 -6.12
N LEU A 191 -11.44 3.07 -7.26
CA LEU A 191 -10.22 3.87 -7.42
C LEU A 191 -10.49 5.37 -7.21
N ASP A 192 -11.56 5.91 -7.80
CA ASP A 192 -11.97 7.29 -7.65
C ASP A 192 -12.28 7.62 -6.18
N ALA A 193 -12.93 6.69 -5.47
CA ALA A 193 -13.18 6.84 -4.04
C ALA A 193 -11.86 6.89 -3.25
N CYS A 194 -10.88 6.04 -3.56
CA CYS A 194 -9.56 6.07 -2.90
C CYS A 194 -8.82 7.38 -3.15
N ILE A 195 -8.82 7.87 -4.39
CA ILE A 195 -8.18 9.15 -4.75
C ILE A 195 -8.86 10.32 -4.03
N ALA A 196 -10.19 10.28 -3.89
CA ALA A 196 -10.93 11.33 -3.17
C ALA A 196 -10.54 11.40 -1.68
N LYS A 197 -10.24 10.26 -1.04
CA LYS A 197 -9.75 10.24 0.36
C LYS A 197 -8.48 11.06 0.54
N ARG A 198 -7.55 11.03 -0.43
CA ARG A 198 -6.33 11.85 -0.37
C ARG A 198 -6.64 13.34 -0.51
N ARG A 199 -7.49 13.74 -1.45
CA ARG A 199 -7.84 15.17 -1.68
C ARG A 199 -8.48 15.85 -0.47
N ASN A 200 -9.21 15.08 0.32
CA ASN A 200 -9.87 15.56 1.54
C ASN A 200 -8.98 15.42 2.78
N HIS A 201 -7.77 14.88 2.64
CA HIS A 201 -6.81 14.84 3.73
C HIS A 201 -6.48 16.28 4.12
N PRO A 202 -6.61 16.66 5.40
CA PRO A 202 -6.19 17.97 5.87
C PRO A 202 -4.67 18.05 5.82
N ALA A 203 -4.10 18.33 4.65
CA ALA A 203 -2.68 18.60 4.51
C ALA A 203 -2.39 19.96 5.16
N GLY A 204 -1.79 19.91 6.35
CA GLY A 204 -1.35 21.10 7.09
C GLY A 204 -2.41 21.67 8.01
N ILE A 205 -2.24 21.45 9.32
CA ILE A 205 -2.66 22.45 10.29
C ILE A 205 -1.83 23.70 9.96
N GLU A 206 -2.39 24.67 9.24
CA GLU A 206 -1.85 26.02 9.30
C GLU A 206 -1.80 26.38 10.80
N PRO A 207 -0.66 26.88 11.31
CA PRO A 207 -0.61 27.32 12.69
C PRO A 207 -1.66 28.41 12.83
N THR A 208 -2.74 28.11 13.57
CA THR A 208 -3.72 29.13 13.94
C THR A 208 -2.93 30.25 14.61
N GLU A 209 -2.87 31.42 13.96
CA GLU A 209 -2.31 32.63 14.57
C GLU A 209 -2.97 32.80 15.94
N LYS A 210 -2.17 32.69 17.00
CA LYS A 210 -2.53 33.03 18.37
C LYS A 210 -1.62 34.14 18.84
#